data_AF-A0A1Q7ZTK2-F1
#
_entry.id   AF-A0A1Q7ZTK2-F1
#
_cell.length_a   1.000
_cell.length_b   1.000
_cell.length_c   1.000
_cell.angle_alpha   90.00
_cell.angle_beta   90.00
_cell.angle_gamma   90.00
#
_symmetry.space_group_name_H-M   'P 1'
#
loop_
_entity.id
_entity.type
_entity.pdbx_description
1 polymer ?
#
loop_
_entity_poly.entity_id
_entity_poly.type
_entity_poly.pdbx_seq_one_letter_code
_entity_poly.pdbx_strand_id
1 'polypeptide(L)'
;MKISIGSDEKTVLTDFVVEELKRRGHTITLSGPLKGEAMGWPDVGEKIGLDVSRRRADQGVVFCWTGTGVTIAANKVPGVRAALCWDAETAKGARMWDDANVLAMSLRSTSTAVAKEILDAWFSSNPIKTGVDAELIERAKKLDSKYLIAQQARKTA
;
A
#
# COMPACT_ATOMS: atom_id res chain seq x y z
N MET A 1 -12.53 5.25 -6.94
CA MET A 1 -11.53 4.20 -7.23
C MET A 1 -11.89 2.93 -6.49
N LYS A 2 -11.35 1.79 -6.92
CA LYS A 2 -11.40 0.52 -6.18
C LYS A 2 -10.20 0.45 -5.24
N ILE A 3 -10.45 0.36 -3.94
CA ILE A 3 -9.41 0.29 -2.91
C ILE A 3 -9.49 -1.06 -2.21
N SER A 4 -8.38 -1.79 -2.16
CA SER A 4 -8.27 -2.98 -1.30
C SER A 4 -7.65 -2.57 0.02
N ILE A 5 -8.31 -2.83 1.14
CA ILE A 5 -7.86 -2.44 2.47
C ILE A 5 -7.77 -3.66 3.38
N GLY A 6 -6.67 -3.78 4.13
CA GLY A 6 -6.45 -4.91 5.03
C GLY A 6 -5.60 -4.54 6.24
N SER A 7 -5.80 -5.28 7.32
CA SER A 7 -4.94 -5.25 8.50
C SER A 7 -4.86 -6.64 9.12
N ASP A 8 -3.91 -6.89 10.00
CA ASP A 8 -3.83 -8.08 10.87
C ASP A 8 -4.53 -7.88 12.22
N GLU A 9 -5.01 -6.66 12.50
CA GLU A 9 -5.79 -6.33 13.68
C GLU A 9 -6.87 -5.29 13.34
N LYS A 10 -8.04 -5.39 13.97
CA LYS A 10 -9.10 -4.39 13.83
C LYS A 10 -9.04 -3.40 15.00
N THR A 11 -8.89 -2.11 14.69
CA THR A 11 -8.82 -1.02 15.67
C THR A 11 -9.70 0.17 15.28
N VAL A 12 -9.86 1.14 16.18
CA VAL A 12 -10.54 2.42 15.92
C VAL A 12 -9.94 3.14 14.70
N LEU A 13 -8.62 3.05 14.51
CA LEU A 13 -7.96 3.64 13.34
C LEU A 13 -8.43 2.97 12.05
N THR A 14 -8.49 1.64 12.01
CA THR A 14 -8.90 0.91 10.80
C THR A 14 -10.36 1.20 10.44
N ASP A 15 -11.25 1.26 11.43
CA ASP A 15 -12.65 1.63 11.22
C ASP A 15 -12.77 3.06 10.69
N PHE A 16 -12.02 4.01 11.27
CA PHE A 16 -11.97 5.39 10.80
C PHE A 16 -11.52 5.48 9.34
N VAL A 17 -10.44 4.80 8.96
CA VAL A 17 -9.93 4.84 7.57
C VAL A 17 -10.91 4.19 6.59
N VAL A 18 -11.55 3.08 6.96
CA VAL A 18 -12.58 2.45 6.14
C VAL A 18 -13.72 3.43 5.83
N GLU A 19 -14.22 4.13 6.85
CA GLU A 19 -15.29 5.12 6.66
C GLU A 19 -14.81 6.34 5.86
N GLU A 20 -13.57 6.79 6.07
CA GLU A 20 -13.01 7.91 5.32
C GLU A 20 -12.83 7.58 3.83
N LEU A 21 -12.41 6.35 3.49
CA LEU A 21 -12.33 5.88 2.12
C LEU A 21 -13.72 5.82 1.45
N LYS A 22 -14.75 5.34 2.17
CA LYS A 22 -16.14 5.36 1.68
C LYS A 22 -16.63 6.78 1.45
N ARG A 23 -16.36 7.71 2.39
CA ARG A 23 -16.75 9.12 2.29
C ARG A 23 -16.13 9.82 1.07
N ARG A 24 -14.93 9.42 0.67
CA ARG A 24 -14.26 9.86 -0.58
C ARG A 24 -14.84 9.23 -1.86
N GLY A 25 -15.91 8.44 -1.76
CA GLY A 25 -16.57 7.81 -2.90
C GLY A 25 -15.79 6.63 -3.48
N HIS A 26 -14.95 5.96 -2.67
CA HIS A 26 -14.23 4.78 -3.13
C HIS A 26 -15.04 3.50 -2.89
N THR A 27 -14.94 2.56 -3.83
CA THR A 27 -15.44 1.19 -3.65
C THR A 27 -14.37 0.40 -2.90
N ILE A 28 -14.70 -0.14 -1.74
CA ILE A 28 -13.73 -0.81 -0.87
C ILE A 28 -13.88 -2.33 -0.89
N THR A 29 -12.75 -3.03 -0.83
CA THR A 29 -12.69 -4.48 -0.55
C THR A 29 -11.93 -4.68 0.75
N LEU A 30 -12.57 -5.29 1.74
CA LEU A 30 -11.98 -5.57 3.05
C LEU A 30 -11.23 -6.91 3.03
N SER A 31 -10.12 -7.00 3.74
CA SER A 31 -9.37 -8.25 3.99
C SER A 31 -8.95 -8.34 5.45
N GLY A 32 -8.81 -9.58 5.96
CA GLY A 32 -8.33 -9.84 7.32
C GLY A 32 -9.40 -9.59 8.37
N PRO A 33 -9.03 -9.20 9.60
CA PRO A 33 -9.99 -8.96 10.68
C PRO A 33 -11.00 -7.85 10.36
N LEU A 34 -10.69 -6.97 9.39
CA LEU A 34 -11.65 -5.99 8.87
C LEU A 34 -12.87 -6.64 8.21
N LYS A 35 -12.72 -7.86 7.68
CA LYS A 35 -13.77 -8.70 7.10
C LYS A 35 -14.20 -9.86 8.02
N GLY A 36 -13.67 -9.91 9.24
CA GLY A 36 -13.92 -11.02 10.18
C GLY A 36 -13.09 -12.28 9.89
N GLU A 37 -12.01 -12.16 9.12
CA GLU A 37 -11.12 -13.28 8.77
C GLU A 37 -9.83 -13.19 9.61
N ALA A 38 -9.36 -14.31 10.17
CA ALA A 38 -8.07 -14.34 10.84
C ALA A 38 -6.93 -14.42 9.81
N MET A 39 -6.10 -13.39 9.72
CA MET A 39 -4.90 -13.35 8.87
C MET A 39 -3.78 -12.60 9.58
N GLY A 40 -2.54 -13.08 9.42
CA GLY A 40 -1.36 -12.36 9.89
C GLY A 40 -0.95 -11.26 8.91
N TRP A 41 -0.10 -10.33 9.34
CA TRP A 41 0.42 -9.27 8.47
C TRP A 41 1.09 -9.77 7.17
N PRO A 42 1.74 -10.95 7.09
CA PRO A 42 2.30 -11.42 5.82
C PRO A 42 1.20 -11.71 4.81
N ASP A 43 0.15 -12.42 5.23
CA ASP A 43 -0.99 -12.83 4.39
C ASP A 43 -1.79 -11.61 3.93
N VAL A 44 -1.99 -10.64 4.84
CA VAL A 44 -2.63 -9.35 4.53
C VAL A 44 -1.82 -8.60 3.47
N GLY A 45 -0.51 -8.47 3.66
CA GLY A 45 0.39 -7.77 2.73
C GLY A 45 0.36 -8.42 1.34
N GLU A 46 0.46 -9.75 1.27
CA GLU A 46 0.37 -10.51 0.03
C GLU A 46 -1.00 -10.30 -0.65
N LYS A 47 -2.11 -10.47 0.09
CA LYS A 47 -3.46 -10.37 -0.45
C LYS A 47 -3.72 -9.01 -1.09
N ILE A 48 -3.42 -7.92 -0.36
CA ILE A 48 -3.60 -6.56 -0.85
C ILE A 48 -2.66 -6.27 -2.01
N GLY A 49 -1.40 -6.69 -1.90
CA GLY A 49 -0.42 -6.57 -2.99
C GLY A 49 -0.88 -7.26 -4.28
N LEU A 50 -1.42 -8.47 -4.18
CA LEU A 50 -1.96 -9.22 -5.31
C LEU A 50 -3.21 -8.56 -5.91
N ASP A 51 -4.07 -7.96 -5.09
CA ASP A 51 -5.23 -7.23 -5.60
C ASP A 51 -4.82 -6.02 -6.44
N VAL A 52 -3.81 -5.28 -6.00
CA VAL A 52 -3.27 -4.13 -6.74
C VAL A 52 -2.52 -4.58 -8.00
N SER A 53 -1.59 -5.54 -7.86
CA SER A 53 -0.79 -6.07 -8.97
C SER A 53 -1.65 -6.66 -10.09
N ARG A 54 -2.74 -7.36 -9.73
CA ARG A 54 -3.70 -7.95 -10.68
C ARG A 54 -4.82 -7.01 -11.11
N ARG A 55 -4.75 -5.71 -10.77
CA ARG A 55 -5.74 -4.68 -11.13
C ARG A 55 -7.17 -5.00 -10.65
N ARG A 56 -7.31 -5.77 -9.57
CA ARG A 56 -8.59 -5.94 -8.86
C ARG A 56 -8.91 -4.71 -8.01
N ALA A 57 -7.88 -4.03 -7.54
CA ALA A 57 -7.94 -2.70 -6.95
C ALA A 57 -6.98 -1.75 -7.67
N ASP A 58 -7.33 -0.47 -7.67
CA ASP A 58 -6.48 0.60 -8.23
C ASP A 58 -5.32 0.90 -7.26
N GLN A 59 -5.60 0.86 -5.96
CA GLN A 59 -4.62 1.08 -4.89
C GLN A 59 -4.95 0.23 -3.65
N GLY A 60 -3.95 0.04 -2.79
CA GLY A 60 -4.07 -0.67 -1.53
C GLY A 60 -3.90 0.24 -0.31
N VAL A 61 -4.52 -0.13 0.82
CA VAL A 61 -4.24 0.45 2.14
C VAL A 61 -4.00 -0.68 3.13
N VAL A 62 -2.88 -0.67 3.84
CA VAL A 62 -2.50 -1.73 4.77
C VAL A 62 -2.10 -1.21 6.14
N PHE A 63 -2.33 -2.03 7.16
CA PHE A 63 -1.90 -1.74 8.52
C PHE A 63 -1.35 -2.98 9.20
N CYS A 64 -0.35 -2.79 10.04
CA CYS A 64 -0.06 -3.67 11.16
C CYS A 64 0.47 -2.85 12.33
N TRP A 65 0.82 -3.49 13.46
CA TRP A 65 1.20 -2.77 14.68
C TRP A 65 2.18 -1.61 14.43
N THR A 66 3.31 -1.85 13.78
CA THR A 66 4.25 -0.78 13.36
C THR A 66 4.08 -0.33 11.91
N GLY A 67 3.25 -1.02 11.13
CA GLY A 67 3.15 -0.88 9.67
C GLY A 67 4.34 -1.47 8.89
N THR A 68 5.46 -1.80 9.53
CA THR A 68 6.69 -2.23 8.86
C THR A 68 6.56 -3.62 8.23
N GLY A 69 6.05 -4.60 8.98
CA GLY A 69 5.95 -5.99 8.51
C GLY A 69 5.06 -6.12 7.28
N VAL A 70 3.84 -5.57 7.35
CA VAL A 70 2.89 -5.63 6.23
C VAL A 70 3.42 -4.91 4.99
N THR A 71 4.17 -3.83 5.16
CA THR A 71 4.83 -3.11 4.05
C THR A 71 5.90 -3.97 3.38
N ILE A 72 6.72 -4.67 4.17
CA ILE A 72 7.73 -5.61 3.64
C ILE A 72 7.05 -6.73 2.86
N ALA A 73 5.97 -7.31 3.40
CA ALA A 73 5.22 -8.38 2.74
C ALA A 73 4.58 -7.92 1.43
N ALA A 74 3.89 -6.79 1.43
CA ALA A 74 3.26 -6.23 0.23
C ALA A 74 4.28 -5.98 -0.90
N ASN A 75 5.45 -5.45 -0.56
CA ASN A 75 6.56 -5.22 -1.50
C ASN A 75 7.23 -6.51 -2.02
N LYS A 76 6.87 -7.71 -1.52
CA LYS A 76 7.29 -8.97 -2.16
C LYS A 76 6.46 -9.32 -3.38
N VAL A 77 5.29 -8.70 -3.55
CA VAL A 77 4.44 -8.93 -4.71
C VAL A 77 4.93 -8.07 -5.89
N PRO A 78 5.29 -8.67 -7.03
CA PRO A 78 5.75 -7.92 -8.19
C PRO A 78 4.75 -6.86 -8.66
N GLY A 79 5.23 -5.66 -8.98
CA GLY A 79 4.43 -4.51 -9.38
C GLY A 79 3.90 -3.67 -8.22
N VAL A 80 4.09 -4.10 -6.97
CA VAL A 80 3.71 -3.35 -5.77
C VAL A 80 4.84 -2.44 -5.31
N ARG A 81 4.47 -1.22 -4.97
CA ARG A 81 5.31 -0.21 -4.31
C ARG A 81 4.53 0.28 -3.10
N ALA A 82 4.72 -0.41 -1.98
CA ALA A 82 4.11 -0.09 -0.70
C ALA A 82 4.99 0.89 0.08
N ALA A 83 4.40 1.98 0.56
CA ALA A 83 5.09 3.03 1.32
C ALA A 83 4.49 3.13 2.73
N LEU A 84 5.35 3.04 3.76
CA LEU A 84 4.97 3.29 5.14
C LEU A 84 5.02 4.79 5.42
N CYS A 85 3.86 5.40 5.59
CA CYS A 85 3.72 6.85 5.77
C CYS A 85 3.33 7.18 7.21
N TRP A 86 4.06 8.11 7.82
CA TRP A 86 3.83 8.58 9.19
C TRP A 86 3.17 9.96 9.24
N ASP A 87 3.20 10.68 8.12
CA ASP A 87 2.67 12.04 7.97
C ASP A 87 2.24 12.31 6.51
N ALA A 88 1.59 13.45 6.32
CA ALA A 88 1.02 13.88 5.05
C ALA A 88 2.09 14.14 3.97
N GLU A 89 3.22 14.72 4.33
CA GLU A 89 4.29 15.04 3.37
C GLU A 89 4.96 13.77 2.83
N THR A 90 5.16 12.77 3.69
CA THR A 90 5.64 11.44 3.29
C THR A 90 4.62 10.75 2.37
N ALA A 91 3.33 10.82 2.67
CA ALA A 91 2.28 10.25 1.82
C ALA A 91 2.19 10.91 0.45
N LYS A 92 2.32 12.24 0.40
CA LYS A 92 2.42 13.03 -0.83
C LYS A 92 3.66 12.64 -1.64
N GLY A 93 4.82 12.60 -1.00
CA GLY A 93 6.08 12.19 -1.61
C GLY A 93 6.02 10.78 -2.18
N ALA A 94 5.47 9.83 -1.42
CA ALA A 94 5.30 8.44 -1.87
C ALA A 94 4.46 8.34 -3.15
N ARG A 95 3.41 9.15 -3.30
CA ARG A 95 2.63 9.21 -4.54
C ARG A 95 3.38 9.90 -5.67
N MET A 96 4.05 11.00 -5.36
CA MET A 96 4.66 11.90 -6.33
C MET A 96 5.96 11.35 -6.91
N TRP A 97 6.87 10.89 -6.05
CA TRP A 97 8.24 10.50 -6.39
C TRP A 97 8.45 9.00 -6.51
N ASP A 98 7.59 8.19 -5.87
CA ASP A 98 7.74 6.72 -5.88
C ASP A 98 6.65 6.00 -6.67
N ASP A 99 5.61 6.71 -7.12
CA ASP A 99 4.39 6.12 -7.71
C ASP A 99 3.86 4.96 -6.83
N ALA A 100 3.88 5.15 -5.51
CA ALA A 100 3.48 4.12 -4.55
C ALA A 100 2.00 3.77 -4.72
N ASN A 101 1.69 2.49 -4.91
CA ASN A 101 0.33 2.02 -5.16
C ASN A 101 -0.30 1.29 -3.96
N VAL A 102 0.44 1.17 -2.85
CA VAL A 102 -0.07 0.70 -1.56
C VAL A 102 0.38 1.66 -0.46
N LEU A 103 -0.56 2.22 0.28
CA LEU A 103 -0.31 3.03 1.47
C LEU A 103 -0.27 2.14 2.70
N ALA A 104 0.78 2.23 3.50
CA ALA A 104 0.88 1.57 4.79
C ALA A 104 0.88 2.58 5.94
N MET A 105 0.18 2.25 7.02
CA MET A 105 0.13 3.05 8.24
C MET A 105 0.32 2.17 9.49
N SER A 106 0.82 2.78 10.56
CA SER A 106 1.11 2.11 11.83
C SER A 106 -0.12 2.15 12.75
N LEU A 107 -0.61 0.99 13.20
CA LEU A 107 -1.69 0.95 14.21
C LEU A 107 -1.26 1.55 15.55
N ARG A 108 0.02 1.42 15.91
CA ARG A 108 0.57 1.89 17.19
C ARG A 108 0.69 3.41 17.26
N SER A 109 0.99 4.06 16.13
CA SER A 109 1.49 5.44 16.14
C SER A 109 0.66 6.43 15.34
N THR A 110 -0.20 5.96 14.43
CA THR A 110 -1.03 6.85 13.62
C THR A 110 -2.35 7.13 14.35
N SER A 111 -2.59 8.40 14.69
CA SER A 111 -3.90 8.83 15.18
C SER A 111 -4.88 8.99 14.02
N THR A 112 -6.19 9.05 14.29
CA THR A 112 -7.20 9.31 13.25
C THR A 112 -7.06 10.68 12.61
N ALA A 113 -6.61 11.69 13.36
CA ALA A 113 -6.31 13.02 12.82
C ALA A 113 -5.16 12.96 11.79
N VAL A 114 -4.05 12.30 12.15
CA VAL A 114 -2.91 12.12 11.25
C VAL A 114 -3.28 11.24 10.06
N ALA A 115 -4.08 10.18 10.27
CA ALA A 115 -4.57 9.34 9.18
C ALA A 115 -5.39 10.14 8.17
N LYS A 116 -6.22 11.09 8.62
CA LYS A 116 -6.98 11.97 7.73
C LYS A 116 -6.04 12.82 6.87
N GLU A 117 -5.02 13.42 7.46
CA GLU A 117 -4.03 14.23 6.75
C GLU A 117 -3.23 13.40 5.73
N ILE A 118 -2.83 12.18 6.12
CA ILE A 118 -2.19 11.20 5.23
C ILE A 118 -3.10 10.89 4.03
N LEU A 119 -4.37 10.58 4.27
CA LEU A 119 -5.33 10.25 3.20
C LEU A 119 -5.61 11.45 2.30
N ASP A 120 -5.72 12.66 2.87
CA ASP A 120 -5.87 13.91 2.12
C ASP A 120 -4.70 14.08 1.14
N ALA A 121 -3.47 13.99 1.63
CA ALA A 121 -2.26 14.11 0.82
C ALA A 121 -2.10 12.97 -0.20
N TRP A 122 -2.40 11.73 0.18
CA TRP A 122 -2.29 10.56 -0.69
C TRP A 122 -3.24 10.66 -1.89
N PHE A 123 -4.49 11.02 -1.67
CA PHE A 123 -5.49 11.08 -2.73
C PHE A 123 -5.49 12.40 -3.52
N SER A 124 -4.85 13.45 -3.03
CA SER A 124 -4.64 14.70 -3.79
C SER A 124 -3.41 14.68 -4.70
N SER A 125 -2.55 13.66 -4.58
CA SER A 125 -1.23 13.63 -5.21
C SER A 125 -1.13 12.59 -6.33
N ASN A 126 -0.42 12.96 -7.38
CA ASN A 126 -0.19 12.10 -8.56
C ASN A 126 1.31 11.94 -8.84
N PRO A 127 1.72 10.81 -9.43
CA PRO A 127 3.11 10.59 -9.81
C PRO A 127 3.61 11.62 -10.80
N ILE A 128 4.84 12.06 -10.62
CA ILE A 128 5.56 12.89 -11.60
C ILE A 128 5.80 12.06 -12.87
N LYS A 129 5.60 12.69 -14.02
CA LYS A 129 5.70 12.04 -15.34
C LYS A 129 6.92 12.49 -16.15
N THR A 130 7.68 13.46 -15.66
CA THR A 130 8.82 14.07 -16.37
C THR A 130 9.96 14.39 -15.42
N GLY A 131 11.20 14.38 -15.91
CA GLY A 131 12.38 14.72 -15.11
C GLY A 131 12.94 13.54 -14.32
N VAL A 132 13.93 13.84 -13.48
CA VAL A 132 14.74 12.82 -12.77
C VAL A 132 13.88 11.87 -11.95
N ASP A 133 12.88 12.37 -11.22
CA ASP A 133 12.01 11.51 -10.40
C ASP A 133 11.20 10.51 -11.24
N ALA A 134 10.71 10.92 -12.41
CA ALA A 134 10.02 10.01 -13.32
C ALA A 134 10.96 8.91 -13.84
N GLU A 135 12.22 9.24 -14.13
CA GLU A 135 13.23 8.25 -14.50
C GLU A 135 13.54 7.29 -13.35
N LEU A 136 13.60 7.77 -12.11
CA LEU A 136 13.79 6.95 -10.92
C LEU A 136 12.61 5.99 -10.69
N ILE A 137 11.37 6.44 -10.87
CA ILE A 137 10.17 5.59 -10.82
C ILE A 137 10.30 4.44 -11.83
N GLU A 138 10.65 4.74 -13.08
CA GLU A 138 10.76 3.71 -14.12
C GLU A 138 11.93 2.75 -13.87
N ARG A 139 13.04 3.24 -13.29
CA ARG A 139 14.14 2.38 -12.83
C ARG A 139 13.69 1.46 -11.69
N ALA A 140 12.94 1.97 -10.72
CA ALA A 140 12.41 1.19 -9.61
C ALA A 140 11.46 0.09 -10.11
N LYS A 141 10.52 0.40 -11.00
CA LYS A 141 9.62 -0.58 -11.63
C LYS A 141 10.37 -1.71 -12.35
N LYS A 142 11.52 -1.41 -12.96
CA LYS A 142 12.35 -2.42 -13.66
C LYS A 142 13.08 -3.37 -12.70
N LEU A 143 13.24 -3.03 -11.42
CA LEU A 143 13.90 -3.91 -10.44
C LEU A 143 13.14 -5.22 -10.27
N ASP A 144 11.80 -5.18 -10.23
CA ASP A 144 10.97 -6.37 -10.09
C ASP A 144 11.27 -7.39 -11.19
N SER A 145 11.26 -6.94 -12.44
CA SER A 145 11.51 -7.80 -13.61
C SER A 145 12.94 -8.37 -13.59
N LYS A 146 13.93 -7.54 -13.24
CA LYS A 146 15.35 -7.95 -13.17
C LYS A 146 15.54 -9.10 -12.18
N TYR A 147 14.95 -9.00 -10.98
CA TYR A 147 15.15 -10.01 -9.94
C TYR A 147 14.20 -11.21 -10.06
N LEU A 148 13.03 -11.07 -10.69
CA LEU A 148 12.17 -12.21 -11.07
C LEU A 148 12.88 -13.16 -12.04
N ILE A 149 13.45 -12.61 -13.12
CA ILE A 149 14.20 -13.41 -14.11
C ILE A 149 15.38 -14.12 -13.45
N ALA A 150 16.13 -13.42 -12.60
CA ALA A 150 17.26 -14.00 -11.86
C ALA A 150 16.83 -15.14 -10.93
N GLN A 151 15.68 -15.04 -10.27
CA GLN A 151 15.15 -16.12 -9.42
C GLN A 151 14.65 -17.31 -10.23
N GLN A 152 14.01 -17.09 -11.38
CA GLN A 152 13.57 -18.17 -12.27
C GLN A 152 14.76 -18.95 -12.82
N ALA A 153 15.81 -18.24 -13.29
CA ALA A 153 17.03 -18.85 -13.79
C ALA A 153 17.73 -19.73 -12.72
N ARG A 154 17.69 -19.34 -11.44
CA ARG A 154 18.23 -20.13 -10.32
C ARG A 154 17.41 -21.38 -9.98
N LYS A 155 16.13 -21.43 -10.33
CA LYS A 155 15.26 -22.60 -10.09
C LYS A 155 15.35 -23.64 -11.19
N THR A 156 15.84 -23.25 -12.37
CA THR A 156 16.01 -24.11 -13.55
C THR A 156 17.43 -24.63 -13.73
N ALA A 157 18.37 -24.21 -12.88
CA ALA A 157 19.76 -24.64 -12.83
C ALA A 157 19.96 -25.59 -11.65
#